data_AF-A0A527HMJ5-F1
#
_entry.id   AF-A0A527HMJ5-F1
#
_cell.length_a   1.000
_cell.length_b   1.000
_cell.length_c   1.000
_cell.angle_alpha   90.00
_cell.angle_beta   90.00
_cell.angle_gamma   90.00
#
_symmetry.space_group_name_H-M   'P 1'
#
loop_
_entity.id
_entity.type
_entity.pdbx_description
1 polymer ?
#
loop_
_entity_poly.entity_id
_entity_poly.type
_entity_poly.pdbx_seq_one_letter_code
_entity_poly.pdbx_strand_id
1 'polypeptide(L)'
;MLLGRTANGLYWMNRYIERAENMARLVDAGLRMALTRTQSASEEWNSVLLSAGSDVTFSQKYSDYTAANVADFLLRDTSNPSSTMASIETARNNARMVRTALTRETWESINEAWMSLKRMLAKPIDERDLPSVLDAIKRETALIRGSFYGTMLRNEIFDFSQLGTYVERADNTARILDVKYYVLLPSISWVGSTLDNYQWESILRSVSAHRSYR
;
A
#
# COMPACT_ATOMS: atom_id res chain seq x y z
N MET A 1 -21.28 -16.70 17.56
CA MET A 1 -21.49 -17.11 16.15
C MET A 1 -21.47 -15.85 15.31
N LEU A 2 -20.41 -15.68 14.52
CA LEU A 2 -20.20 -14.51 13.66
C LEU A 2 -21.11 -14.56 12.43
N LEU A 3 -21.87 -13.48 12.18
CA LEU A 3 -22.67 -13.33 10.96
C LEU A 3 -21.73 -13.19 9.75
N GLY A 4 -22.03 -13.88 8.64
CA GLY A 4 -21.21 -13.84 7.42
C GLY A 4 -20.97 -12.42 6.87
N ARG A 5 -21.95 -11.53 7.02
CA ARG A 5 -21.80 -10.11 6.66
C ARG A 5 -20.73 -9.40 7.51
N THR A 6 -20.68 -9.70 8.81
CA THR A 6 -19.69 -9.14 9.74
C THR A 6 -18.29 -9.66 9.39
N ALA A 7 -18.16 -10.97 9.16
CA ALA A 7 -16.90 -11.57 8.70
C ALA A 7 -16.39 -10.93 7.41
N ASN A 8 -17.27 -10.77 6.40
CA ASN A 8 -16.92 -10.13 5.13
C ASN A 8 -16.48 -8.67 5.33
N GLY A 9 -17.18 -7.90 6.18
CA GLY A 9 -16.81 -6.52 6.47
C GLY A 9 -15.44 -6.41 7.15
N LEU A 10 -15.16 -7.24 8.15
CA LEU A 10 -13.86 -7.26 8.84
C LEU A 10 -12.71 -7.68 7.91
N TYR A 11 -12.94 -8.71 7.10
CA TYR A 11 -11.97 -9.20 6.11
C TYR A 11 -11.60 -8.09 5.12
N TRP A 12 -12.58 -7.49 4.45
CA TRP A 12 -12.31 -6.45 3.45
C TRP A 12 -11.78 -5.16 4.07
N MET A 13 -12.28 -4.75 5.25
CA MET A 13 -11.76 -3.58 5.97
C MET A 13 -10.25 -3.66 6.12
N ASN A 14 -9.74 -4.77 6.67
CA ASN A 14 -8.31 -4.94 6.91
C ASN A 14 -7.52 -5.11 5.61
N ARG A 15 -8.11 -5.78 4.61
CA ARG A 15 -7.51 -5.91 3.27
C ARG A 15 -7.25 -4.53 2.63
N TYR A 16 -8.22 -3.62 2.71
CA TYR A 16 -8.08 -2.26 2.19
C TYR A 16 -7.14 -1.36 3.01
N ILE A 17 -7.07 -1.55 4.33
CA ILE A 17 -6.09 -0.84 5.18
C ILE A 17 -4.66 -1.25 4.80
N GLU A 18 -4.40 -2.55 4.65
CA GLU A 18 -3.10 -3.06 4.22
C GLU A 18 -2.76 -2.57 2.81
N ARG A 19 -3.72 -2.56 1.89
CA ARG A 19 -3.54 -2.03 0.52
C ARG A 19 -3.12 -0.57 0.51
N ALA A 20 -3.77 0.26 1.32
CA ALA A 20 -3.44 1.68 1.43
C ALA A 20 -1.98 1.91 1.87
N GLU A 21 -1.50 1.11 2.82
CA GLU A 21 -0.10 1.12 3.25
C GLU A 21 0.85 0.61 2.16
N ASN A 22 0.47 -0.48 1.47
CA ASN A 22 1.25 -1.06 0.39
C ASN A 22 1.48 -0.05 -0.76
N MET A 23 0.44 0.69 -1.17
CA MET A 23 0.57 1.73 -2.20
C MET A 23 1.60 2.80 -1.78
N ALA A 24 1.54 3.28 -0.54
CA ALA A 24 2.52 4.25 -0.05
C ALA A 24 3.95 3.69 -0.01
N ARG A 25 4.10 2.41 0.34
CA ARG A 25 5.42 1.73 0.35
C ARG A 25 5.99 1.52 -1.04
N LEU A 26 5.15 1.20 -2.03
CA LEU A 26 5.55 1.07 -3.42
C LEU A 26 6.02 2.41 -4.00
N VAL A 27 5.29 3.49 -3.73
CA VAL A 27 5.68 4.84 -4.18
C VAL A 27 6.98 5.31 -3.50
N ASP A 28 7.16 5.03 -2.20
CA ASP A 28 8.42 5.33 -1.48
C ASP A 28 9.61 4.56 -2.06
N ALA A 29 9.42 3.27 -2.39
CA ALA A 29 10.45 2.47 -3.05
C ALA A 29 10.80 3.04 -4.43
N GLY A 30 9.79 3.38 -5.25
CA GLY A 30 9.97 4.02 -6.55
C GLY A 30 10.75 5.33 -6.48
N LEU A 31 10.41 6.19 -5.50
CA LEU A 31 11.11 7.46 -5.29
C LEU A 31 12.60 7.25 -4.98
N ARG A 32 12.94 6.26 -4.13
CA ARG A 32 14.34 5.93 -3.80
C ARG A 32 15.10 5.37 -4.99
N MET A 33 14.46 4.52 -5.78
CA MET A 33 15.06 3.94 -6.98
C MET A 33 15.35 5.03 -8.03
N ALA A 34 14.39 5.92 -8.27
CA ALA A 34 14.57 7.05 -9.20
C ALA A 34 15.75 7.97 -8.83
N LEU A 35 16.05 8.13 -7.54
CA LEU A 35 17.21 8.92 -7.06
C LEU A 35 18.57 8.26 -7.35
N THR A 36 18.59 6.94 -7.56
CA THR A 36 19.84 6.16 -7.72
C THR A 36 20.32 6.08 -9.18
N ARG A 37 19.57 6.69 -10.11
CA ARG A 37 19.93 6.95 -11.52
C ARG A 37 20.43 5.74 -12.32
N THR A 38 19.93 4.55 -12.03
CA THR A 38 20.45 3.30 -12.61
C THR A 38 19.67 2.81 -13.83
N GLN A 39 18.45 3.32 -14.05
CA GLN A 39 17.61 3.13 -15.24
C GLN A 39 16.91 4.44 -15.64
N SER A 40 16.13 4.44 -16.73
CA SER A 40 15.28 5.58 -17.04
C SER A 40 14.21 5.75 -15.96
N ALA A 41 13.93 6.99 -15.55
CA ALA A 41 12.93 7.24 -14.51
C ALA A 41 11.54 6.68 -14.90
N SER A 42 11.22 6.66 -16.19
CA SER A 42 9.97 6.13 -16.72
C SER A 42 9.82 4.61 -16.50
N GLU A 43 10.91 3.84 -16.69
CA GLU A 43 10.90 2.38 -16.47
C GLU A 43 10.73 2.03 -14.99
N GLU A 44 11.35 2.80 -14.10
CA GLU A 44 11.22 2.64 -12.65
C GLU A 44 9.77 2.86 -12.19
N TRP A 45 9.14 3.94 -12.64
CA TRP A 45 7.74 4.24 -12.32
C TRP A 45 6.75 3.27 -12.97
N ASN A 46 7.07 2.72 -14.15
CA ASN A 46 6.30 1.63 -14.74
C ASN A 46 6.37 0.36 -13.87
N SER A 47 7.56 0.02 -13.34
CA SER A 47 7.74 -1.13 -12.45
C SER A 47 6.95 -0.98 -11.14
N VAL A 48 6.82 0.25 -10.62
CA VAL A 48 5.95 0.57 -9.48
C VAL A 48 4.48 0.29 -9.79
N LEU A 49 3.98 0.70 -10.97
CA LEU A 49 2.60 0.46 -11.39
C LEU A 49 2.30 -1.02 -11.61
N LEU A 50 3.23 -1.76 -12.22
CA LEU A 50 3.13 -3.20 -12.39
C LEU A 50 3.06 -3.90 -11.02
N SER A 51 3.91 -3.49 -10.07
CA SER A 51 3.89 -4.04 -8.71
C SER A 51 2.57 -3.71 -7.99
N ALA A 52 2.03 -2.51 -8.24
CA ALA A 52 0.71 -2.10 -7.76
C ALA A 52 -0.46 -2.79 -8.48
N GLY A 53 -0.22 -3.55 -9.55
CA GLY A 53 -1.25 -4.19 -10.37
C GLY A 53 -2.20 -3.18 -11.03
N SER A 54 -1.69 -1.99 -11.36
CA SER A 54 -2.48 -0.83 -11.77
C SER A 54 -2.00 -0.20 -13.09
N ASP A 55 -1.13 -0.89 -13.83
CA ASP A 55 -0.55 -0.46 -15.11
C ASP A 55 -1.61 -0.30 -16.23
N VAL A 56 -2.53 -1.27 -16.34
CA VAL A 56 -3.59 -1.23 -17.36
C VAL A 56 -4.54 -0.06 -17.12
N THR A 57 -4.96 0.15 -15.88
CA THR A 57 -5.86 1.26 -15.54
C THR A 57 -5.17 2.62 -15.61
N PHE A 58 -3.86 2.68 -15.29
CA PHE A 58 -3.06 3.89 -15.45
C PHE A 58 -2.93 4.30 -16.92
N SER A 59 -2.56 3.37 -17.80
CA SER A 59 -2.33 3.64 -19.23
C SER A 59 -3.57 4.10 -19.99
N GLN A 60 -4.77 3.79 -19.48
CA GLN A 60 -6.04 4.31 -20.02
C GLN A 60 -6.22 5.81 -19.77
N LYS A 61 -5.50 6.39 -18.80
CA LYS A 61 -5.68 7.78 -18.35
C LYS A 61 -4.44 8.64 -18.55
N TYR A 62 -3.25 8.08 -18.41
CA TYR A 62 -1.97 8.78 -18.50
C TYR A 62 -1.09 8.15 -19.59
N SER A 63 -0.46 8.99 -20.40
CA SER A 63 0.55 8.57 -21.39
C SER A 63 1.96 8.49 -20.80
N ASP A 64 2.23 9.31 -19.77
CA ASP A 64 3.58 9.54 -19.27
C ASP A 64 3.76 9.01 -17.85
N TYR A 65 4.78 8.15 -17.68
CA TYR A 65 5.13 7.48 -16.42
C TYR A 65 6.04 8.36 -15.55
N THR A 66 5.55 9.54 -15.18
CA THR A 66 6.27 10.48 -14.31
C THR A 66 5.97 10.19 -12.83
N ALA A 67 6.90 10.59 -11.94
CA ALA A 67 6.70 10.50 -10.49
C ALA A 67 5.39 11.14 -10.04
N ALA A 68 5.09 12.34 -10.56
CA ALA A 68 3.88 13.09 -10.25
C ALA A 68 2.61 12.33 -10.67
N ASN A 69 2.57 11.81 -11.90
CA ASN A 69 1.39 11.09 -12.40
C ASN A 69 1.16 9.79 -11.64
N VAL A 70 2.22 9.00 -11.42
CA VAL A 70 2.12 7.71 -10.70
C VAL A 70 1.74 7.92 -9.24
N ALA A 71 2.33 8.91 -8.56
CA ALA A 71 1.97 9.24 -7.18
C ALA A 71 0.53 9.74 -7.06
N ASP A 72 0.06 10.62 -7.96
CA ASP A 72 -1.32 11.09 -7.97
C ASP A 72 -2.30 9.92 -8.20
N PHE A 73 -1.99 9.03 -9.15
CA PHE A 73 -2.83 7.88 -9.47
C PHE A 73 -2.92 6.83 -8.35
N LEU A 74 -1.80 6.51 -7.70
CA LEU A 74 -1.74 5.48 -6.66
C LEU A 74 -2.19 6.01 -5.29
N LEU A 75 -2.07 7.30 -5.02
CA LEU A 75 -2.41 7.85 -3.70
C LEU A 75 -3.79 8.52 -3.70
N ARG A 76 -4.12 9.28 -4.74
CA ARG A 76 -5.22 10.25 -4.75
C ARG A 76 -6.39 9.86 -5.63
N ASP A 77 -6.11 9.34 -6.81
CA ASP A 77 -7.12 9.16 -7.84
C ASP A 77 -8.18 8.13 -7.43
N THR A 78 -9.41 8.60 -7.18
CA THR A 78 -10.52 7.74 -6.77
C THR A 78 -11.14 6.94 -7.93
N SER A 79 -10.76 7.22 -9.17
CA SER A 79 -11.08 6.35 -10.31
C SER A 79 -10.24 5.05 -10.29
N ASN A 80 -9.11 5.07 -9.58
CA ASN A 80 -8.36 3.87 -9.22
C ASN A 80 -8.91 3.32 -7.88
N PRO A 81 -9.68 2.21 -7.88
CA PRO A 81 -10.22 1.64 -6.64
C PRO A 81 -9.14 1.08 -5.69
N SER A 82 -7.91 0.92 -6.18
CA SER A 82 -6.74 0.51 -5.38
C SER A 82 -5.97 1.69 -4.80
N SER A 83 -6.30 2.95 -5.13
CA SER A 83 -5.58 4.09 -4.60
C SER A 83 -5.69 4.17 -3.08
N THR A 84 -4.71 4.81 -2.42
CA THR A 84 -4.72 4.98 -0.95
C THR A 84 -6.02 5.63 -0.48
N MET A 85 -6.48 6.69 -1.14
CA MET A 85 -7.72 7.38 -0.79
C MET A 85 -8.95 6.47 -0.96
N ALA A 86 -9.11 5.81 -2.11
CA ALA A 86 -10.24 4.90 -2.35
C ALA A 86 -10.25 3.70 -1.39
N SER A 87 -9.07 3.15 -1.09
CA SER A 87 -8.90 2.03 -0.17
C SER A 87 -9.29 2.42 1.26
N ILE A 88 -8.80 3.55 1.78
CA ILE A 88 -9.14 4.00 3.14
C ILE A 88 -10.61 4.39 3.28
N GLU A 89 -11.21 4.99 2.24
CA GLU A 89 -12.64 5.26 2.22
C GLU A 89 -13.47 3.97 2.26
N THR A 90 -13.09 2.97 1.46
CA THR A 90 -13.75 1.66 1.45
C THR A 90 -13.57 0.93 2.78
N ALA A 91 -12.37 0.99 3.37
CA ALA A 91 -12.11 0.44 4.70
C ALA A 91 -13.00 1.07 5.77
N ARG A 92 -13.13 2.40 5.78
CA ARG A 92 -14.01 3.11 6.71
C ARG A 92 -15.48 2.74 6.51
N ASN A 93 -15.94 2.57 5.28
CA ASN A 93 -17.30 2.12 4.99
C ASN A 93 -17.57 0.71 5.53
N ASN A 94 -16.62 -0.21 5.35
CA ASN A 94 -16.69 -1.55 5.94
C ASN A 94 -16.70 -1.47 7.48
N ALA A 95 -15.81 -0.67 8.08
CA ALA A 95 -15.76 -0.45 9.52
C ALA A 95 -17.10 0.09 10.07
N ARG A 96 -17.77 0.98 9.33
CA ARG A 96 -19.08 1.52 9.69
C ARG A 96 -20.16 0.44 9.65
N MET A 97 -20.12 -0.43 8.64
CA MET A 97 -21.05 -1.56 8.52
C MET A 97 -20.90 -2.54 9.68
N VAL A 98 -19.67 -2.80 10.14
CA VAL A 98 -19.38 -3.73 11.25
C VAL A 98 -19.11 -3.03 12.58
N ARG A 99 -19.64 -1.81 12.77
CA ARG A 99 -19.30 -0.94 13.90
C ARG A 99 -19.45 -1.60 15.27
N THR A 100 -20.44 -2.47 15.45
CA THR A 100 -20.72 -3.20 16.70
C THR A 100 -19.67 -4.28 17.01
N ALA A 101 -18.90 -4.72 16.02
CA ALA A 101 -17.80 -5.66 16.18
C ALA A 101 -16.47 -4.99 16.53
N LEU A 102 -16.37 -3.67 16.42
CA LEU A 102 -15.13 -2.91 16.64
C LEU A 102 -15.14 -2.21 17.99
N THR A 103 -13.98 -2.17 18.64
CA THR A 103 -13.76 -1.26 19.77
C THR A 103 -13.88 0.19 19.33
N ARG A 104 -14.08 1.08 20.30
CA ARG A 104 -14.19 2.52 20.05
C ARG A 104 -12.90 3.06 19.42
N GLU A 105 -11.75 2.66 19.96
CA GLU A 105 -10.41 3.08 19.58
C GLU A 105 -10.06 2.65 18.16
N THR A 106 -10.43 1.42 17.77
CA THR A 106 -10.26 0.94 16.39
C THR A 106 -11.13 1.74 15.42
N TRP A 107 -12.38 2.01 15.78
CA TRP A 107 -13.27 2.79 14.92
C TRP A 107 -12.79 4.24 14.77
N GLU A 108 -12.42 4.89 15.88
CA GLU A 108 -11.95 6.28 15.89
C GLU A 108 -10.66 6.42 15.08
N SER A 109 -9.67 5.54 15.27
CA SER A 109 -8.42 5.57 14.48
C SER A 109 -8.66 5.43 12.96
N ILE A 110 -9.55 4.53 12.51
CA ILE A 110 -9.90 4.40 11.09
C ILE A 110 -10.57 5.68 10.57
N ASN A 111 -11.48 6.25 11.35
CA ASN A 111 -12.22 7.44 10.96
C ASN A 111 -11.31 8.68 10.90
N GLU A 112 -10.42 8.84 11.87
CA GLU A 112 -9.43 9.92 11.93
C GLU A 112 -8.41 9.81 10.79
N ALA A 113 -7.89 8.60 10.53
CA ALA A 113 -7.02 8.35 9.39
C ALA A 113 -7.68 8.77 8.07
N TRP A 114 -8.95 8.40 7.86
CA TRP A 114 -9.69 8.85 6.67
C TRP A 114 -9.83 10.36 6.61
N MET A 115 -10.14 11.05 7.71
CA MET A 115 -10.25 12.52 7.74
C MET A 115 -8.90 13.22 7.48
N SER A 116 -7.83 12.66 8.04
CA SER A 116 -6.44 13.13 7.87
C SER A 116 -6.03 13.00 6.40
N LEU A 117 -6.13 11.79 5.84
CA LEU A 117 -5.76 11.48 4.47
C LEU A 117 -6.64 12.21 3.46
N LYS A 118 -7.95 12.31 3.68
CA LYS A 118 -8.85 13.06 2.79
C LYS A 118 -8.46 14.53 2.67
N ARG A 119 -8.00 15.15 3.75
CA ARG A 119 -7.52 16.55 3.72
C ARG A 119 -6.17 16.67 3.04
N MET A 120 -5.23 15.79 3.41
CA MET A 120 -3.87 15.78 2.87
C MET A 120 -3.84 15.51 1.36
N LEU A 121 -4.67 14.57 0.91
CA LEU A 121 -4.78 14.13 -0.47
C LEU A 121 -5.83 14.94 -1.26
N ALA A 122 -6.31 16.09 -0.75
CA ALA A 122 -7.32 16.89 -1.44
C ALA A 122 -6.79 17.62 -2.69
N LYS A 123 -5.50 17.95 -2.73
CA LYS A 123 -4.83 18.59 -3.88
C LYS A 123 -3.63 17.75 -4.37
N PRO A 124 -3.22 17.90 -5.65
CA PRO A 124 -2.02 17.24 -6.15
C PRO A 124 -0.83 17.50 -5.23
N ILE A 125 -0.02 16.48 -5.01
CA ILE A 125 1.11 16.50 -4.07
C ILE A 125 2.32 17.02 -4.83
N ASP A 126 3.01 18.02 -4.29
CA ASP A 126 4.32 18.44 -4.80
C ASP A 126 5.33 17.31 -4.53
N GLU A 127 6.22 17.04 -5.49
CA GLU A 127 7.24 15.99 -5.37
C GLU A 127 8.13 16.18 -4.12
N ARG A 128 8.35 17.42 -3.68
CA ARG A 128 9.10 17.75 -2.46
C ARG A 128 8.40 17.32 -1.18
N ASP A 129 7.07 17.37 -1.18
CA ASP A 129 6.23 17.01 -0.03
C ASP A 129 5.90 15.52 -0.01
N LEU A 130 6.08 14.81 -1.14
CA LEU A 130 5.72 13.40 -1.31
C LEU A 130 6.28 12.50 -0.19
N PRO A 131 7.57 12.56 0.21
CA PRO A 131 8.07 11.75 1.33
C PRO A 131 7.26 11.93 2.62
N SER A 132 6.90 13.17 2.96
CA SER A 132 6.14 13.48 4.17
C SER A 132 4.71 12.92 4.12
N VAL A 133 4.09 12.95 2.93
CA VAL A 133 2.75 12.37 2.71
C VAL A 133 2.80 10.85 2.84
N LEU A 134 3.82 10.20 2.26
CA LEU A 134 4.00 8.75 2.35
C LEU A 134 4.22 8.30 3.79
N ASP A 135 5.01 9.03 4.57
CA ASP A 135 5.23 8.73 5.98
C ASP A 135 3.99 8.99 6.83
N ALA A 136 3.21 10.02 6.50
CA ALA A 136 1.91 10.23 7.14
C ALA A 136 0.95 9.06 6.88
N ILE A 137 0.84 8.56 5.64
CA ILE A 137 0.01 7.39 5.32
C ILE A 137 0.43 6.17 6.15
N LYS A 138 1.72 5.83 6.16
CA LYS A 138 2.24 4.69 6.96
C LYS A 138 1.98 4.88 8.45
N ARG A 139 2.06 6.11 8.96
CA ARG A 139 1.78 6.43 10.37
C ARG A 139 0.31 6.22 10.70
N GLU A 140 -0.61 6.71 9.86
CA GLU A 140 -2.05 6.53 10.07
C GLU A 140 -2.43 5.03 10.05
N THR A 141 -1.90 4.24 9.11
CA THR A 141 -2.16 2.79 9.09
C THR A 141 -1.53 2.05 10.26
N ALA A 142 -0.35 2.48 10.73
CA ALA A 142 0.27 1.95 11.94
C ALA A 142 -0.55 2.27 13.20
N LEU A 143 -1.15 3.47 13.30
CA LEU A 143 -2.05 3.84 14.39
C LEU A 143 -3.29 2.96 14.40
N ILE A 144 -3.94 2.76 13.24
CA ILE A 144 -5.07 1.82 13.11
C ILE A 144 -4.68 0.43 13.60
N ARG A 145 -3.54 -0.09 13.12
CA ARG A 145 -3.04 -1.41 13.51
C ARG A 145 -2.75 -1.47 15.02
N GLY A 146 -2.13 -0.45 15.59
CA GLY A 146 -1.86 -0.35 17.02
C GLY A 146 -3.13 -0.37 17.87
N SER A 147 -4.13 0.45 17.50
CA SER A 147 -5.43 0.48 18.16
C SER A 147 -6.16 -0.87 18.07
N PHE A 148 -6.11 -1.51 16.90
CA PHE A 148 -6.70 -2.83 16.68
C PHE A 148 -6.07 -3.89 17.59
N TYR A 149 -4.75 -4.07 17.54
CA TYR A 149 -4.05 -5.08 18.34
C TYR A 149 -4.08 -4.80 19.84
N GLY A 150 -4.14 -3.52 20.24
CA GLY A 150 -4.13 -3.12 21.64
C GLY A 150 -5.47 -3.30 22.35
N THR A 151 -6.60 -3.29 21.61
CA THR A 151 -7.94 -3.21 22.22
C THR A 151 -8.89 -4.34 21.82
N MET A 152 -8.72 -4.93 20.64
CA MET A 152 -9.64 -5.96 20.15
C MET A 152 -9.46 -7.28 20.90
N LEU A 153 -10.57 -7.92 21.28
CA LEU A 153 -10.56 -9.25 21.87
C LEU A 153 -10.08 -10.30 20.85
N ARG A 154 -9.21 -11.21 21.27
CA ARG A 154 -8.72 -12.32 20.42
C ARG A 154 -9.76 -13.42 20.29
N ASN A 155 -10.59 -13.31 19.27
CA ASN A 155 -11.63 -14.26 18.89
C ASN A 155 -11.79 -14.30 17.36
N GLU A 156 -12.87 -14.91 16.87
CA GLU A 156 -13.21 -14.96 15.44
C GLU A 156 -13.20 -13.59 14.73
N ILE A 157 -13.58 -12.49 15.38
CA ILE A 157 -13.53 -11.14 14.78
C ILE A 157 -12.07 -10.74 14.51
N PHE A 158 -11.20 -11.01 15.47
CA PHE A 158 -9.76 -10.76 15.35
C PHE A 158 -9.17 -11.62 14.23
N ASP A 159 -9.48 -12.92 14.22
CA ASP A 159 -8.92 -13.85 13.25
C ASP A 159 -9.35 -13.53 11.80
N PHE A 160 -10.62 -13.20 11.57
CA PHE A 160 -11.11 -12.78 10.23
C PHE A 160 -10.48 -11.46 9.77
N SER A 161 -10.26 -10.52 10.69
CA SER A 161 -9.55 -9.27 10.40
C SER A 161 -8.11 -9.55 9.97
N GLN A 162 -7.41 -10.42 10.72
CA GLN A 162 -6.05 -10.84 10.42
C GLN A 162 -5.93 -11.57 9.08
N LEU A 163 -6.91 -12.42 8.74
CA LEU A 163 -6.97 -13.09 7.45
C LEU A 163 -6.97 -12.09 6.29
N GLY A 164 -7.74 -11.00 6.40
CA GLY A 164 -7.76 -9.92 5.41
C GLY A 164 -6.38 -9.29 5.20
N THR A 165 -5.72 -8.94 6.31
CA THR A 165 -4.34 -8.40 6.31
C THR A 165 -3.35 -9.34 5.64
N TYR A 166 -3.34 -10.61 6.04
CA TYR A 166 -2.35 -11.57 5.55
C TYR A 166 -2.57 -11.94 4.09
N VAL A 167 -3.82 -12.03 3.62
CA VAL A 167 -4.10 -12.28 2.20
C VAL A 167 -3.62 -11.11 1.35
N GLU A 168 -3.88 -9.85 1.75
CA GLU A 168 -3.37 -8.70 1.00
C GLU A 168 -1.84 -8.66 1.00
N ARG A 169 -1.21 -8.94 2.14
CA ARG A 169 0.25 -8.96 2.23
C ARG A 169 0.86 -10.05 1.36
N ALA A 170 0.28 -11.25 1.35
CA ALA A 170 0.75 -12.35 0.51
C ALA A 170 0.63 -12.01 -0.98
N ASP A 171 -0.52 -11.49 -1.40
CA ASP A 171 -0.77 -11.03 -2.77
C ASP A 171 0.21 -9.93 -3.21
N ASN A 172 0.37 -8.88 -2.39
CA ASN A 172 1.29 -7.79 -2.68
C ASN A 172 2.76 -8.27 -2.74
N THR A 173 3.15 -9.16 -1.84
CA THR A 173 4.51 -9.74 -1.84
C THR A 173 4.75 -10.56 -3.10
N ALA A 174 3.78 -11.38 -3.52
CA ALA A 174 3.89 -12.14 -4.76
C ALA A 174 4.06 -11.24 -5.99
N ARG A 175 3.28 -10.15 -6.08
CA ARG A 175 3.38 -9.17 -7.18
C ARG A 175 4.72 -8.45 -7.23
N ILE A 176 5.26 -8.03 -6.08
CA ILE A 176 6.58 -7.39 -6.01
C ILE A 176 7.68 -8.35 -6.47
N LEU A 177 7.61 -9.62 -6.06
CA LEU A 177 8.57 -10.65 -6.49
C LEU A 177 8.47 -10.92 -7.99
N ASP A 178 7.26 -10.97 -8.54
CA ASP A 178 7.02 -11.17 -9.97
C ASP A 178 7.67 -10.06 -10.81
N VAL A 179 7.45 -8.79 -10.43
CA VAL A 179 8.08 -7.64 -11.11
C VAL A 179 9.60 -7.68 -11.01
N LYS A 180 10.17 -8.04 -9.85
CA LYS A 180 11.62 -8.16 -9.71
C LYS A 180 12.20 -9.18 -10.68
N TYR A 181 11.61 -10.37 -10.74
CA TYR A 181 12.17 -11.47 -11.52
C TYR A 181 11.92 -11.33 -13.01
N TYR A 182 10.76 -10.81 -13.43
CA TYR A 182 10.38 -10.78 -14.84
C TYR A 182 10.51 -9.42 -15.53
N VAL A 183 10.59 -8.33 -14.76
CA VAL A 183 10.68 -6.96 -15.32
C VAL A 183 12.05 -6.34 -15.05
N LEU A 184 12.58 -6.48 -13.83
CA LEU A 184 13.82 -5.81 -13.42
C LEU A 184 15.11 -6.65 -13.63
N LEU A 185 14.98 -7.94 -13.98
CA LEU A 185 16.10 -8.86 -14.25
C LEU A 185 16.20 -9.13 -15.77
N PRO A 186 16.89 -8.26 -16.56
CA PRO A 186 16.95 -8.39 -18.02
C PRO A 186 17.76 -9.60 -18.49
N SER A 187 18.65 -10.15 -17.65
CA SER A 187 19.41 -11.37 -17.94
C SER A 187 19.96 -12.00 -16.65
N ILE A 188 20.09 -13.33 -16.63
CA ILE A 188 20.70 -14.12 -15.55
C ILE A 188 22.14 -13.65 -15.25
N SER A 189 22.83 -13.07 -16.22
CA SER A 189 24.19 -12.53 -16.05
C SER A 189 24.29 -11.35 -15.09
N TRP A 190 23.17 -10.70 -14.73
CA TRP A 190 23.13 -9.57 -13.81
C TRP A 190 22.92 -9.97 -12.34
N VAL A 191 22.65 -11.26 -12.08
CA VAL A 191 22.46 -11.79 -10.73
C VAL A 191 23.72 -11.58 -9.89
N GLY A 192 23.56 -10.97 -8.72
CA GLY A 192 24.66 -10.65 -7.80
C GLY A 192 25.43 -9.36 -8.13
N SER A 193 25.00 -8.60 -9.14
CA SER A 193 25.55 -7.27 -9.41
C SER A 193 25.19 -6.26 -8.31
N THR A 194 25.92 -5.14 -8.24
CA THR A 194 25.61 -4.05 -7.29
C THR A 194 24.20 -3.48 -7.50
N LEU A 195 23.75 -3.39 -8.77
CA LEU A 195 22.40 -2.97 -9.10
C LEU A 195 21.36 -3.99 -8.63
N ASP A 196 21.61 -5.29 -8.85
CA ASP A 196 20.72 -6.36 -8.39
C ASP A 196 20.58 -6.35 -6.86
N ASN A 197 21.69 -6.20 -6.13
CA ASN A 197 21.68 -6.08 -4.67
C ASN A 197 20.90 -4.85 -4.19
N TYR A 198 21.07 -3.69 -4.84
CA TYR A 198 20.32 -2.48 -4.50
C TYR A 198 18.80 -2.66 -4.71
N GLN A 199 18.41 -3.27 -5.83
CA GLN A 199 17.00 -3.55 -6.12
C GLN A 199 16.41 -4.53 -5.10
N TRP A 200 17.15 -5.57 -4.68
CA TRP A 200 16.72 -6.47 -3.60
C TRP A 200 16.58 -5.74 -2.26
N GLU A 201 17.51 -4.85 -1.90
CA GLU A 201 17.36 -4.04 -0.69
C GLU A 201 16.12 -3.13 -0.75
N SER A 202 15.82 -2.54 -1.90
CA SER A 202 14.62 -1.71 -2.11
C SER A 202 13.33 -2.53 -1.93
N ILE A 203 13.28 -3.73 -2.53
CA ILE A 203 12.17 -4.67 -2.38
C ILE A 203 11.98 -5.06 -0.93
N LEU A 204 13.05 -5.49 -0.25
CA LEU A 204 12.99 -5.86 1.16
C LEU A 204 12.49 -4.70 2.04
N ARG A 205 12.81 -3.45 1.70
CA ARG A 205 12.28 -2.28 2.42
C ARG A 205 10.80 -2.05 2.15
N SER A 206 10.35 -2.23 0.90
CA SER A 206 8.95 -2.09 0.52
C SER A 206 8.03 -3.07 1.29
N VAL A 207 8.53 -4.26 1.63
CA VAL A 207 7.80 -5.26 2.43
C VAL A 207 8.21 -5.31 3.91
N SER A 208 8.98 -4.33 4.41
CA SER A 208 9.51 -4.28 5.78
C SER A 208 10.36 -5.48 6.23
N ALA A 209 10.96 -6.23 5.30
CA ALA A 209 11.78 -7.41 5.57
C ALA A 209 13.30 -7.13 5.65
N HIS A 210 13.76 -5.93 5.29
CA HIS A 210 15.19 -5.62 5.20
C HIS A 210 15.99 -5.89 6.50
N ARG A 211 15.40 -5.61 7.68
CA ARG A 211 16.08 -5.90 8.96
C ARG A 211 16.08 -7.38 9.32
N SER A 212 15.10 -8.17 8.88
CA SER A 212 15.03 -9.61 9.18
C SER A 212 15.98 -10.43 8.31
N TYR A 213 16.37 -9.90 7.14
CA TYR A 213 17.33 -10.52 6.23
C TYR A 213 18.79 -10.30 6.64
N ARG A 214 19.10 -9.15 7.26
CA ARG A 214 20.44 -8.81 7.77
C ARG A 214 20.70 -9.47 9.12
#